data_AF-A0A401HQE1-F1
#
_entry.id   AF-A0A401HQE1-F1
#
_cell.length_a   1.000
_cell.length_b   1.000
_cell.length_c   1.000
_cell.angle_alpha   90.00
_cell.angle_beta   90.00
_cell.angle_gamma   90.00
#
_symmetry.space_group_name_H-M   'P 1'
#
loop_
_entity.id
_entity.type
_entity.pdbx_description
1 polymer ?
#
loop_
_entity_poly.entity_id
_entity_poly.type
_entity_poly.pdbx_seq_one_letter_code
_entity_poly.pdbx_strand_id
1 'polypeptide(L)'
;MEDILKRIISIRKNPENDLKNISFYIRNMDHDIYNLVISRLKKQIEIVRKYKPPVRPAIDPMVSSYIGVYSGLEFAEEYGKLMGYPTCCIESFKSVRFAIDEEHLKEVEDLKEEGKIAIVITSGFIPCSLKCKEAWKRCLIGSVSQKEYDNILQLERTLFKELPHYHGGYSEYYEKIRF
;
A
#
# COMPACT_ATOMS: atom_id res chain seq x y z
N MET A 1 -2.49 0.50 8.73
CA MET A 1 -1.03 0.28 8.68
C MET A 1 -0.47 -0.28 9.99
N GLU A 2 -1.10 -0.03 11.14
CA GLU A 2 -0.66 -0.60 12.42
C GLU A 2 -0.61 -2.14 12.43
N ASP A 3 -1.54 -2.80 11.74
CA ASP A 3 -1.53 -4.25 11.64
C ASP A 3 -0.32 -4.76 10.85
N ILE A 4 0.15 -4.01 9.84
CA ILE A 4 1.37 -4.33 9.10
C ILE A 4 2.57 -4.25 10.07
N LEU A 5 2.67 -3.17 10.86
CA LEU A 5 3.72 -3.02 11.87
C LEU A 5 3.70 -4.17 12.89
N LYS A 6 2.51 -4.50 13.44
CA LYS A 6 2.35 -5.61 14.38
C LYS A 6 2.79 -6.94 13.78
N ARG A 7 2.46 -7.19 12.51
CA ARG A 7 2.87 -8.41 11.81
C ARG A 7 4.37 -8.47 11.58
N ILE A 8 5.02 -7.38 11.15
CA ILE A 8 6.48 -7.32 11.01
C ILE A 8 7.17 -7.61 12.36
N ILE A 9 6.67 -7.02 13.44
CA ILE A 9 7.19 -7.29 14.80
C ILE A 9 6.98 -8.76 15.21
N SER A 10 5.80 -9.31 14.93
CA SER A 10 5.49 -10.71 15.23
C SER A 10 6.40 -11.67 14.46
N ILE A 11 6.58 -11.45 13.15
CA ILE A 11 7.44 -12.26 12.28
C ILE A 11 8.90 -12.26 12.77
N ARG A 12 9.41 -11.11 13.25
CA ARG A 12 10.76 -11.03 13.80
C ARG A 12 10.94 -11.89 15.06
N LYS A 13 9.89 -12.02 15.87
CA LYS A 13 9.91 -12.75 17.15
C LYS A 13 9.56 -14.23 17.00
N ASN A 14 8.67 -14.56 16.07
CA ASN A 14 8.08 -15.88 15.94
C ASN A 14 8.47 -16.53 14.60
N PRO A 15 9.22 -17.65 14.63
CA PRO A 15 9.68 -18.33 13.43
C PRO A 15 8.56 -19.00 12.64
N GLU A 16 7.45 -19.37 13.29
CA GLU A 16 6.28 -19.98 12.67
C GLU A 16 5.32 -18.90 12.17
N ASN A 17 5.22 -18.77 10.84
CA ASN A 17 4.22 -17.94 10.19
C ASN A 17 3.97 -18.44 8.75
N ASP A 18 2.93 -17.90 8.12
CA ASP A 18 2.45 -18.27 6.79
C ASP A 18 3.24 -17.58 5.65
N LEU A 19 4.27 -16.79 5.94
CA LEU A 19 5.02 -15.97 4.99
C LEU A 19 6.50 -16.41 4.93
N LYS A 20 6.80 -17.48 4.20
CA LYS A 20 8.12 -18.12 4.18
C LYS A 20 9.25 -17.14 3.82
N ASN A 21 9.11 -16.42 2.72
CA ASN A 21 10.18 -15.60 2.15
C ASN A 21 10.29 -14.24 2.83
N ILE A 22 9.16 -13.57 3.08
CA ILE A 22 9.15 -12.31 3.85
C ILE A 22 9.67 -12.54 5.27
N SER A 23 9.33 -13.67 5.90
CA SER A 23 9.87 -14.04 7.21
C SER A 23 11.38 -14.19 7.19
N PHE A 24 11.92 -14.81 6.13
CA PHE A 24 13.37 -14.91 5.95
C PHE A 24 14.04 -13.53 5.90
N TYR A 25 13.53 -12.59 5.09
CA TYR A 25 14.08 -11.23 5.03
C TYR A 25 14.00 -10.51 6.37
N ILE A 26 12.81 -10.50 6.99
CA ILE A 26 12.59 -9.79 8.27
C ILE A 26 13.45 -10.37 9.38
N ARG A 27 13.67 -11.69 9.45
CA ARG A 27 14.41 -12.34 10.53
C ARG A 27 15.92 -12.27 10.37
N ASN A 28 16.42 -12.29 9.14
CA ASN A 28 17.86 -12.20 8.87
C ASN A 28 18.34 -10.76 8.67
N MET A 29 17.42 -9.78 8.65
CA MET A 29 17.75 -8.36 8.63
C MET A 29 18.66 -7.99 9.81
N ASP A 30 19.71 -7.21 9.52
CA ASP A 30 20.57 -6.62 10.55
C ASP A 30 19.73 -5.81 11.57
N HIS A 31 20.19 -5.77 12.82
CA HIS A 31 19.40 -5.16 13.89
C HIS A 31 19.19 -3.66 13.70
N ASP A 32 20.21 -2.93 13.23
CA ASP A 32 20.14 -1.49 13.01
C ASP A 32 19.22 -1.18 11.82
N ILE A 33 19.32 -1.98 10.76
CA ILE A 33 18.41 -1.89 9.61
C ILE A 33 16.96 -2.19 10.02
N TYR A 34 16.75 -3.21 10.85
CA TYR A 34 15.42 -3.53 11.37
C TYR A 34 14.86 -2.38 12.22
N ASN A 35 15.67 -1.80 13.09
CA ASN A 35 15.26 -0.66 13.91
C ASN A 35 14.91 0.56 13.05
N LEU A 36 15.67 0.81 11.97
CA LEU A 36 15.36 1.83 10.97
C LEU A 36 14.01 1.58 10.28
N VAL A 37 13.77 0.35 9.80
CA VAL A 37 12.49 -0.04 9.17
C VAL A 37 11.31 0.19 10.11
N ILE A 38 11.42 -0.24 11.36
CA ILE A 38 10.37 -0.05 12.37
C ILE A 38 10.15 1.43 12.68
N SER A 39 11.23 2.22 12.81
CA SER A 39 11.15 3.66 13.06
C SER A 39 10.43 4.39 11.93
N ARG A 40 10.82 4.11 10.68
CA ARG A 40 10.18 4.70 9.48
C ARG A 40 8.69 4.35 9.39
N LEU A 41 8.33 3.08 9.59
CA LEU A 41 6.93 2.66 9.54
C LEU A 41 6.09 3.30 10.66
N LYS A 42 6.64 3.44 11.87
CA LYS A 42 5.99 4.17 12.97
C LYS A 42 5.77 5.64 12.62
N LYS A 43 6.78 6.31 12.07
CA LYS A 43 6.68 7.71 11.63
C LYS A 43 5.65 7.86 10.51
N GLN A 44 5.59 6.93 9.56
CA GLN A 44 4.55 6.92 8.53
C GLN A 44 3.15 6.80 9.15
N ILE A 45 2.95 5.88 10.10
CA ILE A 45 1.68 5.70 10.83
C ILE A 45 1.27 6.99 11.55
N GLU A 46 2.21 7.65 12.23
CA GLU A 46 1.98 8.93 12.91
C GLU A 46 1.49 10.01 11.94
N ILE A 47 2.18 10.19 10.81
CA ILE A 47 1.82 11.17 9.78
C ILE A 47 0.43 10.84 9.23
N VAL A 48 0.17 9.61 8.81
CA VAL A 48 -1.12 9.21 8.23
C VAL A 48 -2.27 9.39 9.21
N ARG A 49 -2.07 9.08 10.50
CA ARG A 49 -3.07 9.31 11.55
C ARG A 49 -3.46 10.79 11.69
N LYS A 50 -2.53 11.72 11.45
CA LYS A 50 -2.80 13.16 11.49
C LYS A 50 -3.74 13.59 10.34
N TYR A 51 -3.50 13.07 9.14
CA TYR A 51 -4.25 13.45 7.94
C TYR A 51 -5.56 12.67 7.76
N LYS A 52 -5.70 11.48 8.37
CA LYS A 52 -6.89 10.61 8.30
C LYS A 52 -7.42 10.44 6.86
N PRO A 53 -6.57 10.04 5.89
CA PRO A 53 -7.02 9.88 4.51
C PRO A 53 -8.09 8.77 4.42
N PRO A 54 -9.05 8.87 3.49
CA PRO A 54 -10.07 7.84 3.29
C PRO A 54 -9.48 6.53 2.74
N VAL A 55 -8.31 6.62 2.11
CA VAL A 55 -7.55 5.49 1.56
C VAL A 55 -6.20 5.42 2.26
N ARG A 56 -5.79 4.21 2.62
CA ARG A 56 -4.47 3.94 3.20
C ARG A 56 -3.39 4.17 2.13
N PRO A 57 -2.32 4.92 2.40
CA PRO A 57 -1.22 5.07 1.45
C PRO A 57 -0.46 3.76 1.28
N ALA A 58 0.33 3.68 0.21
CA ALA A 58 1.38 2.67 0.09
C ALA A 58 2.33 2.75 1.29
N ILE A 59 2.94 1.63 1.66
CA ILE A 59 4.02 1.68 2.65
C ILE A 59 5.24 2.38 2.07
N ASP A 60 6.04 3.01 2.94
CA ASP A 60 7.29 3.68 2.55
C ASP A 60 8.16 2.78 1.64
N PRO A 61 8.62 3.25 0.45
CA PRO A 61 9.37 2.42 -0.50
C PRO A 61 10.65 1.81 0.09
N MET A 62 11.33 2.51 1.00
CA MET A 62 12.51 1.96 1.68
C MET A 62 12.10 0.79 2.60
N VAL A 63 11.01 0.92 3.35
CA VAL A 63 10.44 -0.21 4.12
C VAL A 63 10.09 -1.39 3.20
N SER A 64 9.40 -1.14 2.09
CA SER A 64 9.08 -2.17 1.08
C SER A 64 10.33 -2.89 0.57
N SER A 65 11.39 -2.15 0.29
CA SER A 65 12.65 -2.72 -0.20
C SER A 65 13.27 -3.68 0.81
N TYR A 66 13.38 -3.26 2.06
CA TYR A 66 14.02 -4.06 3.11
C TYR A 66 13.22 -5.32 3.48
N ILE A 67 11.90 -5.31 3.34
CA ILE A 67 11.08 -6.51 3.57
C ILE A 67 10.97 -7.43 2.34
N GLY A 68 11.72 -7.15 1.27
CA GLY A 68 11.87 -8.02 0.10
C GLY A 68 10.81 -7.83 -0.99
N VAL A 69 10.10 -6.70 -1.05
CA VAL A 69 9.03 -6.47 -2.04
C VAL A 69 9.55 -6.37 -3.47
N TYR A 70 10.75 -5.81 -3.64
CA TYR A 70 11.35 -5.60 -4.96
C TYR A 70 12.39 -6.67 -5.35
N SER A 71 12.48 -7.77 -4.60
CA SER A 71 13.33 -8.91 -4.98
C SER A 71 12.74 -9.79 -6.09
N GLY A 72 11.58 -9.41 -6.65
CA GLY A 72 10.93 -10.08 -7.78
C GLY A 72 9.43 -10.35 -7.56
N LEU A 73 8.75 -10.84 -8.61
CA LEU A 73 7.34 -11.27 -8.54
C LEU A 73 7.14 -12.57 -7.73
N GLU A 74 8.22 -13.24 -7.34
CA GLU A 74 8.19 -14.57 -6.72
C GLU A 74 7.38 -14.63 -5.41
N PHE A 75 7.21 -13.49 -4.72
CA PHE A 75 6.53 -13.43 -3.41
C PHE A 75 5.36 -12.45 -3.36
N ALA A 76 4.77 -12.10 -4.51
CA ALA A 76 3.62 -11.18 -4.58
C ALA A 76 2.44 -11.62 -3.69
N GLU A 77 2.22 -12.93 -3.55
CA GLU A 77 1.20 -13.50 -2.66
C GLU A 77 1.51 -13.21 -1.18
N GLU A 78 2.74 -13.46 -0.74
CA GLU A 78 3.14 -13.18 0.64
C GLU A 78 3.07 -11.69 0.96
N TYR A 79 3.46 -10.84 -0.01
CA TYR A 79 3.35 -9.40 0.13
C TYR A 79 1.89 -8.95 0.26
N GLY A 80 1.02 -9.43 -0.63
CA GLY A 80 -0.41 -9.15 -0.57
C GLY A 80 -1.01 -9.61 0.75
N LYS A 81 -0.64 -10.80 1.23
CA LYS A 81 -1.02 -11.28 2.56
C LYS A 81 -0.53 -10.31 3.62
N LEU A 82 0.77 -9.97 3.69
CA LEU A 82 1.36 -9.05 4.67
C LEU A 82 0.63 -7.69 4.71
N MET A 83 0.38 -7.11 3.54
CA MET A 83 -0.28 -5.82 3.37
C MET A 83 -1.79 -5.86 3.64
N GLY A 84 -2.37 -7.06 3.76
CA GLY A 84 -3.79 -7.26 3.99
C GLY A 84 -4.64 -7.00 2.75
N TYR A 85 -4.12 -7.30 1.56
CA TYR A 85 -4.88 -7.20 0.31
C TYR A 85 -5.97 -8.29 0.21
N PRO A 86 -7.09 -8.05 -0.49
CA PRO A 86 -8.10 -9.08 -0.71
C PRO A 86 -7.55 -10.25 -1.53
N THR A 87 -7.93 -11.48 -1.18
CA THR A 87 -7.47 -12.69 -1.87
C THR A 87 -7.76 -12.64 -3.37
N CYS A 88 -8.95 -12.18 -3.78
CA CYS A 88 -9.30 -12.04 -5.19
C CYS A 88 -8.38 -11.07 -5.96
N CYS A 89 -7.87 -10.02 -5.30
CA CYS A 89 -6.93 -9.07 -5.93
C CYS A 89 -5.52 -9.69 -6.02
N ILE A 90 -5.11 -10.44 -5.00
CA ILE A 90 -3.84 -11.18 -5.02
C ILE A 90 -3.83 -12.22 -6.15
N GLU A 91 -4.92 -12.98 -6.29
CA GLU A 91 -5.08 -13.98 -7.34
C GLU A 91 -5.10 -13.34 -8.73
N SER A 92 -5.85 -12.24 -8.91
CA SER A 92 -5.91 -11.50 -10.16
C SER A 92 -4.54 -10.93 -10.58
N PHE A 93 -3.74 -10.44 -9.62
CA PHE A 93 -2.40 -9.94 -9.91
C PHE A 93 -1.49 -11.07 -10.42
N LYS A 94 -1.58 -12.27 -9.82
CA LYS A 94 -0.81 -13.46 -10.26
C LYS A 94 -1.21 -13.92 -11.66
N SER A 95 -2.45 -13.66 -12.09
CA SER A 95 -2.98 -14.18 -13.36
C SER A 95 -2.70 -13.32 -14.59
N VAL A 96 -1.88 -12.26 -14.49
CA VAL A 96 -1.36 -11.30 -15.52
C VAL A 96 -1.77 -9.82 -15.39
N ARG A 97 -2.47 -9.42 -14.32
CA ARG A 97 -2.91 -8.03 -14.14
C ARG A 97 -1.91 -7.20 -13.31
N PHE A 98 -1.00 -6.50 -13.99
CA PHE A 98 0.11 -5.77 -13.37
C PHE A 98 -0.09 -4.24 -13.28
N ALA A 99 -1.16 -3.71 -13.86
CA ALA A 99 -1.45 -2.28 -13.89
C ALA A 99 -2.97 -2.03 -13.91
N ILE A 100 -3.35 -0.77 -13.66
CA ILE A 100 -4.70 -0.27 -13.97
C ILE A 100 -4.84 -0.29 -15.50
N ASP A 101 -5.72 -1.16 -16.01
CA ASP A 101 -5.96 -1.37 -17.43
C ASP A 101 -7.24 -0.67 -17.91
N GLU A 102 -7.56 -0.80 -19.21
CA GLU A 102 -8.76 -0.21 -19.81
C GLU A 102 -10.07 -0.71 -19.18
N GLU A 103 -10.11 -1.93 -18.65
CA GLU A 103 -11.31 -2.44 -17.98
C GLU A 103 -11.58 -1.68 -16.69
N HIS A 104 -10.53 -1.39 -15.91
CA HIS A 104 -10.66 -0.52 -14.73
C HIS A 104 -11.12 0.87 -15.12
N LEU A 105 -10.55 1.45 -16.18
CA LEU A 105 -10.90 2.81 -16.61
C LEU A 105 -12.37 2.91 -17.04
N LYS A 106 -12.94 1.85 -17.63
CA LYS A 106 -14.39 1.79 -17.94
C LYS A 106 -15.26 1.80 -16.70
N GLU A 107 -14.79 1.23 -15.59
CA GLU A 107 -15.54 1.22 -14.32
C GLU A 107 -15.56 2.59 -13.62
N VAL A 108 -14.69 3.52 -14.00
CA VAL A 108 -14.59 4.86 -13.38
C VAL A 108 -15.89 5.64 -13.54
N GLU A 109 -16.54 5.56 -14.70
CA GLU A 109 -17.81 6.24 -14.96
C GLU A 109 -18.92 5.78 -14.01
N ASP A 110 -18.97 4.48 -13.70
CA ASP A 110 -19.96 3.91 -12.79
C ASP A 110 -19.69 4.24 -11.31
N LEU A 111 -18.51 4.77 -11.00
CA LEU A 111 -18.07 5.15 -9.66
C LEU A 111 -18.11 6.67 -9.42
N LYS A 112 -18.60 7.43 -10.39
CA LYS A 112 -18.82 8.87 -10.22
C LYS A 112 -19.95 9.10 -9.23
N GLU A 113 -19.59 9.71 -8.12
CA GLU A 113 -20.51 10.10 -7.05
C GLU A 113 -20.60 11.63 -6.99
N GLU A 114 -21.77 12.16 -6.65
CA GLU A 114 -21.97 13.61 -6.52
C GLU A 114 -20.99 14.20 -5.48
N GLY A 115 -20.29 15.27 -5.86
CA GLY A 115 -19.31 15.95 -5.01
C GLY A 115 -17.95 15.24 -4.89
N LYS A 116 -17.75 14.10 -5.56
CA LYS A 116 -16.46 13.42 -5.70
C LYS A 116 -15.80 13.79 -7.03
N ILE A 117 -14.47 13.83 -7.05
CA ILE A 117 -13.68 14.31 -8.19
C ILE A 117 -12.64 13.30 -8.70
N ALA A 118 -12.37 12.26 -7.92
CA ALA A 118 -11.38 11.24 -8.24
C ALA A 118 -11.62 9.95 -7.47
N ILE A 119 -11.14 8.86 -8.05
CA ILE A 119 -10.83 7.61 -7.36
C ILE A 119 -9.36 7.63 -6.94
N VAL A 120 -9.12 7.23 -5.70
CA VAL A 120 -7.78 7.12 -5.12
C VAL A 120 -7.54 5.67 -4.73
N ILE A 121 -6.34 5.16 -5.05
CA ILE A 121 -5.92 3.78 -4.81
C ILE A 121 -4.57 3.79 -4.11
N THR A 122 -4.34 2.86 -3.19
CA THR A 122 -3.00 2.61 -2.62
C THR A 122 -2.00 2.33 -3.77
N SER A 123 -0.89 3.08 -3.89
CA SER A 123 0.10 2.80 -4.94
C SER A 123 0.71 1.40 -4.82
N GLY A 124 0.94 0.76 -5.96
CA GLY A 124 1.42 -0.63 -6.05
C GLY A 124 0.38 -1.69 -5.67
N PHE A 125 -0.86 -1.30 -5.33
CA PHE A 125 -1.99 -2.23 -5.23
C PHE A 125 -2.80 -2.19 -6.53
N ILE A 126 -2.87 -3.33 -7.22
CA ILE A 126 -3.69 -3.50 -8.41
C ILE A 126 -4.93 -4.31 -8.01
N PRO A 127 -6.13 -3.70 -8.00
CA PRO A 127 -7.34 -4.44 -7.65
C PRO A 127 -7.75 -5.39 -8.78
N CYS A 128 -8.57 -6.40 -8.46
CA CYS A 128 -9.21 -7.21 -9.50
C CYS A 128 -10.28 -6.43 -10.28
N SER A 129 -10.79 -5.34 -9.69
CA SER A 129 -11.78 -4.40 -10.24
C SER A 129 -11.80 -3.17 -9.33
N LEU A 130 -12.00 -1.96 -9.86
CA LEU A 130 -12.25 -0.76 -9.08
C LEU A 130 -13.52 -0.87 -8.23
N LYS A 131 -14.44 -1.79 -8.56
CA LYS A 131 -15.65 -2.09 -7.77
C LYS A 131 -15.44 -3.18 -6.71
N CYS A 132 -14.21 -3.62 -6.46
CA CYS A 132 -13.92 -4.69 -5.49
C CYS A 132 -14.32 -4.29 -4.06
N LYS A 133 -15.46 -4.80 -3.58
CA LYS A 133 -16.04 -4.47 -2.27
C LYS A 133 -15.05 -4.68 -1.11
N GLU A 134 -14.26 -5.74 -1.17
CA GLU A 134 -13.26 -6.01 -0.13
C GLU A 134 -12.11 -4.99 -0.15
N ALA A 135 -11.71 -4.50 -1.32
CA ALA A 135 -10.69 -3.45 -1.41
C ALA A 135 -11.20 -2.12 -0.84
N TRP A 136 -12.46 -1.76 -1.12
CA TRP A 136 -13.12 -0.60 -0.53
C TRP A 136 -13.25 -0.72 1.00
N LYS A 137 -13.74 -1.86 1.50
CA LYS A 137 -13.87 -2.13 2.94
C LYS A 137 -12.53 -2.04 3.67
N ARG A 138 -11.44 -2.42 3.01
CA ARG A 138 -10.07 -2.35 3.56
C ARG A 138 -9.39 -0.99 3.32
N CYS A 139 -10.13 -0.01 2.80
CA CYS A 139 -9.63 1.34 2.51
C CYS A 139 -8.41 1.33 1.57
N LEU A 140 -8.42 0.46 0.57
CA LEU A 140 -7.39 0.39 -0.49
C LEU A 140 -7.82 1.14 -1.76
N ILE A 141 -9.13 1.38 -1.90
CA ILE A 141 -9.77 2.18 -2.95
C ILE A 141 -10.77 3.11 -2.25
N GLY A 142 -10.93 4.32 -2.76
CA GLY A 142 -11.96 5.26 -2.29
C GLY A 142 -12.23 6.41 -3.26
N SER A 143 -13.42 6.99 -3.19
CA SER A 143 -13.79 8.23 -3.89
C SER A 143 -13.50 9.45 -3.00
N VAL A 144 -12.94 10.51 -3.58
CA VAL A 144 -12.56 11.71 -2.82
C VAL A 144 -13.18 12.99 -3.39
N SER A 145 -13.62 13.86 -2.50
CA SER A 145 -13.99 15.25 -2.79
C SER A 145 -12.74 16.10 -3.04
N GLN A 146 -12.91 17.32 -3.53
CA GLN A 146 -11.80 18.26 -3.73
C GLN A 146 -10.99 18.49 -2.44
N LYS A 147 -11.68 18.67 -1.30
CA LYS A 147 -11.01 18.85 0.00
C LYS A 147 -10.19 17.63 0.42
N GLU A 148 -10.74 16.43 0.24
CA GLU A 148 -10.05 15.17 0.57
C GLU A 148 -8.85 14.95 -0.36
N TYR A 149 -8.99 15.29 -1.65
CA TYR A 149 -7.91 15.23 -2.63
C TYR A 149 -6.75 16.17 -2.25
N ASP A 150 -7.05 17.43 -1.91
CA ASP A 150 -6.02 18.38 -1.48
C ASP A 150 -5.31 17.94 -0.19
N ASN A 151 -6.07 17.32 0.73
CA ASN A 151 -5.50 16.73 1.95
C ASN A 151 -4.58 15.54 1.65
N ILE A 152 -4.90 14.72 0.64
CA ILE A 152 -4.01 13.65 0.15
C ILE A 152 -2.72 14.22 -0.44
N LEU A 153 -2.80 15.28 -1.26
CA LEU A 153 -1.60 15.92 -1.81
C LEU A 153 -0.70 16.50 -0.71
N GLN A 154 -1.28 17.09 0.34
CA GLN A 154 -0.52 17.59 1.49
C GLN A 154 0.10 16.45 2.32
N LEU A 155 -0.63 15.35 2.48
CA LEU A 155 -0.12 14.14 3.11
C LEU A 155 1.10 13.60 2.34
N GLU A 156 1.01 13.45 1.01
CA GLU A 156 2.13 12.97 0.18
C GLU A 156 3.36 13.87 0.34
N ARG A 157 3.19 15.20 0.25
CA ARG A 157 4.30 16.16 0.49
C ARG A 157 4.93 16.00 1.86
N THR A 158 4.13 15.77 2.90
CA THR A 158 4.63 15.55 4.26
C THR A 158 5.40 14.24 4.35
N LEU A 159 4.88 13.16 3.75
CA LEU A 159 5.55 11.87 3.69
C LEU A 159 6.90 11.99 2.97
N PHE A 160 6.97 12.64 1.81
CA PHE A 160 8.24 12.84 1.10
C PHE A 160 9.26 13.64 1.90
N LYS A 161 8.80 14.68 2.62
CA LYS A 161 9.68 15.51 3.44
C LYS A 161 10.22 14.76 4.66
N GLU A 162 9.37 14.02 5.37
CA GLU A 162 9.70 13.38 6.64
C GLU A 162 10.30 11.97 6.47
N LEU A 163 10.02 11.32 5.34
CA LEU A 163 10.51 9.99 4.98
C LEU A 163 11.21 10.04 3.62
N PRO A 164 12.29 10.84 3.48
CA PRO A 164 13.00 10.93 2.22
C PRO A 164 13.51 9.54 1.81
N HIS A 165 13.36 9.24 0.53
CA HIS A 165 13.80 8.00 -0.08
C HIS A 165 14.13 8.25 -1.55
N TYR A 166 15.02 7.43 -2.10
CA TYR A 166 15.32 7.36 -3.52
C TYR A 166 14.86 5.98 -3.98
N HIS A 167 13.75 5.89 -4.70
CA HIS A 167 13.27 4.61 -5.22
C HIS A 167 12.51 4.79 -6.53
N GLY A 168 12.77 3.92 -7.52
CA GLY A 168 12.10 3.92 -8.83
C GLY A 168 10.80 3.09 -8.89
N GLY A 169 10.22 2.71 -7.75
CA GLY A 169 9.13 1.71 -7.67
C GLY A 169 7.73 2.33 -7.72
N TYR A 170 7.55 3.46 -7.03
CA TYR A 170 6.41 4.35 -7.17
C TYR A 170 6.86 5.75 -6.73
N SER A 171 6.55 6.77 -7.53
CA SER A 171 6.89 8.18 -7.26
C SER A 171 5.86 8.87 -6.36
N GLU A 172 4.79 8.16 -6.00
CA GLU A 172 3.62 8.63 -5.26
C GLU A 172 3.17 7.54 -4.28
N TYR A 173 2.45 7.92 -3.23
CA TYR A 173 1.88 6.97 -2.25
C TYR A 173 0.47 6.51 -2.65
N TYR A 174 -0.12 7.18 -3.62
CA TYR A 174 -1.46 6.93 -4.15
C TYR A 174 -1.51 7.02 -5.68
N GLU A 175 -2.19 6.09 -6.33
CA GLU A 175 -2.68 6.29 -7.69
C GLU A 175 -3.97 7.11 -7.64
N LYS A 176 -4.13 8.05 -8.58
CA LYS A 176 -5.25 9.02 -8.59
C LYS A 176 -5.86 9.09 -10.00
N ILE A 177 -7.11 8.66 -10.13
CA ILE A 177 -7.87 8.69 -11.40
C ILE A 177 -8.96 9.76 -11.28
N ARG A 178 -8.82 10.87 -12.01
CA ARG A 178 -9.81 11.97 -11.98
C ARG A 178 -11.01 11.66 -12.88
N PHE A 179 -12.17 12.16 -12.49
CA PHE A 179 -13.44 12.04 -13.23
C PHE A 179 -13.58 13.03 -14.38
#